data_AF-A0AA88SD73-F1
#
_entry.id   AF-A0AA88SD73-F1
#
_cell.length_a   1.000
_cell.length_b   1.000
_cell.length_c   1.000
_cell.angle_alpha   90.00
_cell.angle_beta   90.00
_cell.angle_gamma   90.00
#
_symmetry.space_group_name_H-M   'P 1'
#
loop_
_entity.id
_entity.type
_entity.pdbx_description
1 polymer ?
#
loop_
_entity_poly.entity_id
_entity_poly.type
_entity_poly.pdbx_seq_one_letter_code
_entity_poly.pdbx_strand_id
1 'polypeptide(L)'
;MFWNLIFSSARSHEVALLGLKMASYDQLAHQVEVLRKENSHLRRELEDNSNHLSKLETETFSMKEVLKQLQSKLEQEAGTLASSGRSDVLHQLKELHMDLTNYYELKHQPHNLRLLSDSLGGLGPGVVGGVSELEDRLALPPSSCSSSSSVAAVNRARSPLRPSSRQSAASGGGEAATVMLPHHFLDGAPPKTAVISGADGRLSDHHMEELYKERNLLLGEIDREERERCWYFSQLEALSQRLAQLPRIDTFTLQMDRIRQQLEFEAQQVRSVMEERFGTSNEMVQRTQMRVARLEQLEKELQEARGSQETQLQLTGAEKPPAGEPEINTSSSAAAAATGTGTEAPADGGSKVEMVFWLLSMLANRDKEEMSRTLLALSSSQDSCIAMRKSGCVPLLVQILHEAPGGGSGPGEATQGSCSREAKSRASAALHNIIYSQQDEGQARREMRVLHMLEQIRTYCDSGWDWIESHAGTPSPGGSKTTDIPEPVDPQICQAMCAIMKLSFEEEYRRAMNELGGG
;
A
#
# COMPACT_ATOMS: atom_id res chain seq x y z
N MET A 1 -52.75 9.22 72.08
CA MET A 1 -51.29 9.20 71.88
C MET A 1 -50.91 8.61 70.51
N PHE A 2 -51.27 7.36 70.20
CA PHE A 2 -50.88 6.67 68.95
C PHE A 2 -51.11 7.48 67.66
N TRP A 3 -52.31 8.05 67.47
CA TRP A 3 -52.64 8.88 66.30
C TRP A 3 -51.78 10.15 66.15
N ASN A 4 -51.39 10.81 67.25
CA ASN A 4 -50.52 11.98 67.19
C ASN A 4 -49.09 11.61 66.74
N LEU A 5 -48.63 10.40 67.08
CA LEU A 5 -47.32 9.90 66.65
C LEU A 5 -47.30 9.65 65.13
N ILE A 6 -48.38 9.06 64.59
CA ILE A 6 -48.55 8.82 63.15
C ILE A 6 -48.63 10.14 62.38
N PHE A 7 -49.46 11.09 62.82
CA PHE A 7 -49.56 12.41 62.17
C PHE A 7 -48.25 13.21 62.24
N SER A 8 -47.51 13.15 63.36
CA SER A 8 -46.21 13.82 63.48
C SER A 8 -45.14 13.18 62.57
N SER A 9 -45.14 11.85 62.45
CA SER A 9 -44.25 11.12 61.54
C SER A 9 -44.54 11.42 60.07
N ALA A 10 -45.81 11.38 59.66
CA ALA A 10 -46.23 11.71 58.29
C ALA A 10 -45.84 13.15 57.90
N ARG A 11 -46.09 14.12 58.79
CA ARG A 11 -45.73 15.53 58.56
C ARG A 11 -44.22 15.76 58.49
N SER A 12 -43.44 15.03 59.28
CA SER A 12 -41.97 15.08 59.22
C SER A 12 -41.44 14.50 57.90
N HIS A 13 -42.03 13.40 57.41
CA HIS A 13 -41.70 12.82 56.11
C HIS A 13 -42.05 13.76 54.94
N GLU A 14 -43.20 14.43 54.99
CA GLU A 14 -43.63 15.39 53.97
C GLU A 14 -42.67 16.60 53.88
N VAL A 15 -42.29 17.17 55.01
CA VAL A 15 -41.30 18.27 55.08
C VAL A 15 -39.92 17.83 54.57
N ALA A 16 -39.46 16.62 54.92
CA ALA A 16 -38.21 16.07 54.40
C ALA A 16 -38.24 15.86 52.88
N LEU A 17 -39.36 15.37 52.33
CA LEU A 17 -39.54 15.16 50.89
C LEU A 17 -39.57 16.49 50.13
N LEU A 18 -40.18 17.53 50.70
CA LEU A 18 -40.16 18.88 50.13
C LEU A 18 -38.75 19.49 50.14
N GLY A 19 -38.00 19.34 51.24
CA GLY A 19 -36.61 19.79 51.33
C GLY A 19 -35.70 19.12 50.28
N LEU A 20 -35.83 17.80 50.09
CA LEU A 20 -35.09 17.06 49.06
C LEU A 20 -35.45 17.51 47.63
N LYS A 21 -36.74 17.79 47.36
CA LYS A 21 -37.19 18.31 46.06
C LYS A 21 -36.67 19.72 45.79
N MET A 22 -36.64 20.59 46.80
CA MET A 22 -36.06 21.93 46.66
C MET A 22 -34.55 21.86 46.39
N ALA A 23 -33.80 21.06 47.14
CA ALA A 23 -32.36 20.88 46.89
C ALA A 23 -32.05 20.34 45.47
N SER A 24 -32.88 19.42 44.96
CA SER A 24 -32.77 18.93 43.57
C SER A 24 -33.10 20.01 42.53
N TYR A 25 -34.07 20.88 42.80
CA TYR A 25 -34.40 22.01 41.94
C TYR A 25 -33.29 23.08 41.93
N ASP A 26 -32.71 23.39 43.09
CA ASP A 26 -31.62 24.35 43.22
C ASP A 26 -30.35 23.87 42.49
N GLN A 27 -30.05 22.57 42.55
CA GLN A 27 -28.96 21.97 41.77
C GLN A 27 -29.19 22.08 40.26
N LEU A 28 -30.44 21.84 39.80
CA LEU A 28 -30.80 22.00 38.39
C LEU A 28 -30.74 23.48 37.94
N ALA A 29 -31.21 24.41 38.78
CA ALA A 29 -31.13 25.84 38.52
C ALA A 29 -29.68 26.32 38.42
N HIS A 30 -28.78 25.82 39.28
CA HIS A 30 -27.36 26.12 39.20
C HIS A 30 -26.73 25.58 37.92
N GLN A 31 -27.06 24.36 37.50
CA GLN A 31 -26.58 23.78 36.24
C GLN A 31 -27.05 24.60 35.02
N VAL A 32 -28.31 25.06 35.01
CA VAL A 32 -28.84 25.94 33.95
C VAL A 32 -28.11 27.28 33.90
N GLU A 33 -27.72 27.84 35.04
CA GLU A 33 -26.97 29.10 35.10
C GLU A 33 -25.51 28.95 34.64
N VAL A 34 -24.86 27.82 34.96
CA VAL A 34 -23.53 27.46 34.42
C VAL A 34 -23.59 27.31 32.89
N LEU A 35 -24.56 26.54 32.38
CA LEU A 35 -24.76 26.35 30.95
C LEU A 35 -25.12 27.66 30.22
N ARG A 36 -25.84 28.60 30.87
CA ARG A 36 -26.08 29.94 30.32
C ARG A 36 -24.80 30.75 30.17
N LYS A 37 -23.90 30.70 31.16
CA LYS A 37 -22.61 31.41 31.11
C LYS A 37 -21.70 30.83 30.03
N GLU A 38 -21.64 29.51 29.92
CA GLU A 38 -20.92 28.81 28.87
C GLU A 38 -21.48 29.13 27.47
N ASN A 39 -22.81 29.10 27.29
CA ASN A 39 -23.43 29.47 26.01
C ASN A 39 -23.19 30.96 25.64
N SER A 40 -23.13 31.86 26.63
CA SER A 40 -22.77 33.26 26.45
C SER A 40 -21.28 33.45 26.09
N HIS A 41 -20.41 32.59 26.62
CA HIS A 41 -18.98 32.57 26.28
C HIS A 41 -18.75 32.06 24.85
N LEU A 42 -19.32 30.91 24.50
CA LEU A 42 -19.21 30.29 23.17
C LEU A 42 -19.77 31.20 22.07
N ARG A 43 -20.84 31.96 22.34
CA ARG A 43 -21.35 32.96 21.39
C ARG A 43 -20.34 34.07 21.09
N ARG A 44 -19.62 34.54 22.10
CA ARG A 44 -18.58 35.57 21.93
C ARG A 44 -17.39 35.03 21.16
N GLU A 45 -16.94 33.82 21.47
CA GLU A 45 -15.86 33.16 20.71
C GLU A 45 -16.25 32.90 19.26
N LEU A 46 -17.51 32.53 19.00
CA LEU A 46 -18.01 32.37 17.63
C LEU A 46 -18.04 33.70 16.87
N GLU A 47 -18.42 34.79 17.53
CA GLU A 47 -18.41 36.14 16.96
C GLU A 47 -16.98 36.65 16.70
N ASP A 48 -16.05 36.43 17.63
CA ASP A 48 -14.62 36.73 17.46
C ASP A 48 -13.99 35.91 16.31
N ASN A 49 -14.33 34.62 16.20
CA ASN A 49 -13.91 33.77 15.08
C ASN A 49 -14.51 34.23 13.74
N SER A 50 -15.78 34.65 13.73
CA SER A 50 -16.42 35.22 12.53
C SER A 50 -15.74 36.51 12.09
N ASN A 51 -15.36 37.38 13.03
CA ASN A 51 -14.59 38.60 12.76
C ASN A 51 -13.18 38.26 12.22
N HIS A 52 -12.54 37.22 12.74
CA HIS A 52 -11.24 36.77 12.25
C HIS A 52 -11.30 36.19 10.83
N LEU A 53 -12.30 35.37 10.53
CA LEU A 53 -12.55 34.83 9.19
C LEU A 53 -12.79 35.95 8.17
N SER A 54 -13.65 36.92 8.50
CA SER A 54 -13.90 38.07 7.61
C SER A 54 -12.61 38.85 7.31
N LYS A 55 -11.71 39.00 8.31
CA LYS A 55 -10.40 39.60 8.10
C LYS A 55 -9.53 38.78 7.12
N LEU A 56 -9.45 37.47 7.30
CA LEU A 56 -8.71 36.58 6.39
C LEU A 56 -9.28 36.58 4.97
N GLU A 57 -10.59 36.68 4.81
CA GLU A 57 -11.26 36.85 3.50
C GLU A 57 -10.84 38.17 2.83
N THR A 58 -10.79 39.28 3.57
CA THR A 58 -10.33 40.57 3.01
C THR A 58 -8.84 40.57 2.65
N GLU A 59 -7.99 39.92 3.45
CA GLU A 59 -6.56 39.75 3.15
C GLU A 59 -6.36 38.85 1.91
N THR A 60 -7.15 37.79 1.79
CA THR A 60 -7.16 36.90 0.61
C THR A 60 -7.64 37.62 -0.65
N PHE A 61 -8.68 38.45 -0.55
CA PHE A 61 -9.17 39.26 -1.67
C PHE A 61 -8.13 40.30 -2.11
N SER A 62 -7.47 40.96 -1.16
CA SER A 62 -6.36 41.88 -1.42
C SER A 62 -5.22 41.19 -2.16
N MET A 63 -4.76 40.04 -1.67
CA MET A 63 -3.70 39.26 -2.31
C MET A 63 -4.11 38.74 -3.70
N LYS A 64 -5.38 38.37 -3.91
CA LYS A 64 -5.92 37.99 -5.22
C LYS A 64 -5.84 39.14 -6.23
N GLU A 65 -6.15 40.37 -5.82
CA GLU A 65 -6.03 41.53 -6.72
C GLU A 65 -4.56 41.89 -7.01
N VAL A 66 -3.66 41.75 -6.04
CA VAL A 66 -2.20 41.87 -6.27
C VAL A 66 -1.69 40.82 -7.26
N LEU A 67 -2.11 39.56 -7.13
CA LEU A 67 -1.74 38.49 -8.07
C LEU A 67 -2.28 38.76 -9.47
N LYS A 68 -3.52 39.24 -9.59
CA LYS A 68 -4.12 39.64 -10.87
C LYS A 68 -3.39 40.83 -11.52
N GLN A 69 -2.94 41.80 -10.72
CA GLN A 69 -2.11 42.90 -11.21
C GLN A 69 -0.73 42.41 -11.69
N LEU A 70 -0.10 41.48 -10.96
CA LEU A 70 1.16 40.85 -11.37
C LEU A 70 1.01 40.03 -12.65
N GLN A 71 -0.07 39.25 -12.79
CA GLN A 71 -0.38 38.50 -14.01
C GLN A 71 -0.54 39.46 -15.21
N SER A 72 -1.36 40.51 -15.07
CA SER A 72 -1.57 41.50 -16.14
C SER A 72 -0.26 42.19 -16.54
N LYS A 73 0.64 42.49 -15.59
CA LYS A 73 1.97 43.05 -15.87
C LYS A 73 2.88 42.04 -16.59
N LEU A 74 2.85 40.77 -16.20
CA LEU A 74 3.61 39.70 -16.85
C LEU A 74 3.15 39.48 -18.31
N GLU A 75 1.83 39.47 -18.54
CA GLU A 75 1.24 39.41 -19.88
C GLU A 75 1.62 40.63 -20.74
N GLN A 76 1.63 41.83 -20.14
CA GLN A 76 2.10 43.05 -20.81
C GLN A 76 3.60 42.99 -21.16
N GLU A 77 4.46 42.50 -20.26
CA GLU A 77 5.89 42.34 -20.53
C GLU A 77 6.15 41.27 -21.60
N ALA A 78 5.42 40.15 -21.57
CA ALA A 78 5.49 39.12 -22.60
C ALA A 78 5.05 39.65 -23.98
N GLY A 79 3.95 40.40 -24.05
CA GLY A 79 3.50 41.07 -25.28
C GLY A 79 4.50 42.13 -25.78
N THR A 80 5.19 42.81 -24.86
CA THR A 80 6.26 43.77 -25.19
C THR A 80 7.49 43.05 -25.75
N LEU A 81 7.89 41.91 -25.20
CA LEU A 81 8.99 41.09 -25.71
C LEU A 81 8.69 40.54 -27.11
N ALA A 82 7.47 40.06 -27.33
CA ALA A 82 7.02 39.57 -28.63
C ALA A 82 6.99 40.67 -29.70
N SER A 83 6.43 41.84 -29.38
CA SER A 83 6.36 43.00 -30.30
C SER A 83 7.70 43.72 -30.51
N SER A 84 8.64 43.62 -29.55
CA SER A 84 10.01 44.14 -29.67
C SER A 84 10.92 43.32 -30.60
N GLY A 85 10.44 42.23 -31.19
CA GLY A 85 11.23 41.36 -32.07
C GLY A 85 12.32 40.55 -31.37
N ARG A 86 12.30 40.43 -30.03
CA ARG A 86 13.25 39.62 -29.25
C ARG A 86 12.81 38.15 -29.19
N SER A 87 12.59 37.54 -30.35
CA SER A 87 12.19 36.13 -30.51
C SER A 87 13.10 35.17 -29.77
N ASP A 88 14.39 35.48 -29.72
CA ASP A 88 15.43 34.57 -29.25
C ASP A 88 15.37 34.40 -27.72
N VAL A 89 15.05 35.49 -27.01
CA VAL A 89 14.81 35.49 -25.55
C VAL A 89 13.56 34.68 -25.22
N LEU A 90 12.51 34.77 -26.04
CA LEU A 90 11.29 33.97 -25.86
C LEU A 90 11.53 32.48 -26.15
N HIS A 91 12.38 32.14 -27.11
CA HIS A 91 12.80 30.76 -27.36
C HIS A 91 13.61 30.20 -26.18
N GLN A 92 14.62 30.95 -25.72
CA GLN A 92 15.46 30.53 -24.58
C GLN A 92 14.65 30.38 -23.29
N LEU A 93 13.65 31.23 -23.06
CA LEU A 93 12.74 31.10 -21.91
C LEU A 93 11.81 29.88 -22.05
N LYS A 94 11.36 29.55 -23.27
CA LYS A 94 10.54 28.36 -23.55
C LYS A 94 11.34 27.06 -23.40
N GLU A 95 12.59 27.05 -23.84
CA GLU A 95 13.55 25.95 -23.65
C GLU A 95 13.78 25.70 -22.15
N LEU A 96 14.13 26.75 -21.40
CA LEU A 96 14.35 26.65 -19.95
C LEU A 96 13.07 26.26 -19.17
N HIS A 97 11.89 26.68 -19.62
CA HIS A 97 10.61 26.21 -19.06
C HIS A 97 10.35 24.72 -19.36
N MET A 98 10.69 24.26 -20.56
CA MET A 98 10.62 22.85 -20.93
C MET A 98 11.56 22.01 -20.07
N ASP A 99 12.82 22.44 -19.92
CA ASP A 99 13.83 21.76 -19.10
C ASP A 99 13.45 21.71 -17.63
N LEU A 100 12.89 22.79 -17.08
CA LEU A 100 12.40 22.83 -15.71
C LEU A 100 11.17 21.91 -15.53
N THR A 101 10.27 21.87 -16.49
CA THR A 101 9.09 20.97 -16.48
C THR A 101 9.55 19.51 -16.53
N ASN A 102 10.44 19.17 -17.46
CA ASN A 102 11.08 17.86 -17.55
C ASN A 102 11.80 17.49 -16.24
N TYR A 103 12.51 18.42 -15.60
CA TYR A 103 13.17 18.17 -14.32
C TYR A 103 12.17 17.85 -13.19
N TYR A 104 11.07 18.59 -13.10
CA TYR A 104 10.00 18.29 -12.13
C TYR A 104 9.31 16.96 -12.44
N GLU A 105 9.00 16.66 -13.70
CA GLU A 105 8.42 15.37 -14.08
C GLU A 105 9.37 14.21 -13.77
N LEU A 106 10.66 14.28 -14.14
CA LEU A 106 11.67 13.25 -13.79
C LEU A 106 11.83 13.07 -12.27
N LYS A 107 11.63 14.12 -11.47
CA LYS A 107 11.73 14.06 -10.01
C LYS A 107 10.47 13.51 -9.34
N HIS A 108 9.30 13.69 -9.96
CA HIS A 108 8.01 13.29 -9.42
C HIS A 108 7.37 12.10 -10.15
N GLN A 109 8.07 11.49 -11.13
CA GLN A 109 7.61 10.28 -11.81
C GLN A 109 7.51 9.11 -10.81
N PRO A 110 6.36 8.39 -10.77
CA PRO A 110 6.28 7.15 -9.99
C PRO A 110 7.30 6.15 -10.54
N HIS A 111 8.00 5.45 -9.65
CA HIS A 111 9.21 4.68 -9.98
C HIS A 111 8.99 3.44 -10.89
N ASN A 112 7.77 3.23 -11.42
CA ASN A 112 7.36 2.04 -12.15
C ASN A 112 7.55 2.08 -13.69
N LEU A 113 8.06 3.18 -14.27
CA LEU A 113 8.20 3.30 -15.75
C LEU A 113 9.63 3.39 -16.28
N ARG A 114 10.65 3.44 -15.42
CA ARG A 114 12.04 3.70 -15.85
C ARG A 114 12.74 2.50 -16.53
N LEU A 115 12.12 1.33 -16.55
CA LEU A 115 12.70 0.09 -17.11
C LEU A 115 12.23 -0.25 -18.54
N LEU A 116 11.27 0.49 -19.11
CA LEU A 116 10.69 0.15 -20.42
C LEU A 116 11.20 0.98 -21.61
N SER A 117 11.90 2.09 -21.38
CA SER A 117 12.29 3.01 -22.46
C SER A 117 13.66 2.74 -23.11
N ASP A 118 14.53 1.96 -22.48
CA ASP A 118 15.93 1.77 -22.92
C ASP A 118 16.14 0.69 -24.00
N SER A 119 15.08 0.07 -24.53
CA SER A 119 15.18 -1.06 -25.48
C SER A 119 14.65 -0.81 -26.90
N LEU A 120 14.12 0.37 -27.24
CA LEU A 120 13.79 0.72 -28.64
C LEU A 120 14.14 2.19 -28.95
N GLY A 121 15.30 2.41 -29.56
CA GLY A 121 15.79 3.76 -29.88
C GLY A 121 16.90 3.83 -30.93
N GLY A 122 16.97 2.87 -31.86
CA GLY A 122 18.06 2.82 -32.84
C GLY A 122 17.63 2.32 -34.21
N LEU A 123 17.21 3.22 -35.10
CA LEU A 123 17.36 3.12 -36.56
C LEU A 123 17.10 4.49 -37.22
N GLY A 124 18.01 4.88 -38.13
CA GLY A 124 18.00 6.17 -38.83
C GLY A 124 17.13 6.22 -40.11
N PRO A 125 17.16 7.34 -40.86
CA PRO A 125 16.00 7.80 -41.63
C PRO A 125 16.04 7.53 -43.15
N GLY A 126 14.86 7.48 -43.77
CA GLY A 126 14.71 7.49 -45.24
C GLY A 126 13.27 7.54 -45.79
N VAL A 127 12.84 8.72 -46.28
CA VAL A 127 12.15 9.03 -47.58
C VAL A 127 11.28 7.90 -48.21
N VAL A 128 9.99 7.99 -48.57
CA VAL A 128 8.95 9.03 -48.83
C VAL A 128 7.56 8.51 -48.32
N GLY A 129 6.42 9.23 -48.32
CA GLY A 129 6.06 10.58 -48.78
C GLY A 129 4.97 10.63 -49.89
N GLY A 130 3.75 11.10 -49.58
CA GLY A 130 2.60 11.19 -50.51
C GLY A 130 1.31 11.77 -49.88
N VAL A 131 1.04 13.05 -50.19
CA VAL A 131 -0.23 13.81 -50.19
C VAL A 131 -1.48 12.97 -50.53
N SER A 132 -2.69 13.13 -49.97
CA SER A 132 -3.33 14.21 -49.15
C SER A 132 -4.45 13.58 -48.24
N GLU A 133 -5.48 14.23 -47.65
CA GLU A 133 -5.99 15.63 -47.66
C GLU A 133 -6.80 16.04 -46.38
N LEU A 134 -7.03 17.35 -46.29
CA LEU A 134 -7.86 18.21 -45.43
C LEU A 134 -9.33 17.74 -45.21
N GLU A 135 -9.86 17.73 -43.96
CA GLU A 135 -10.75 18.79 -43.41
C GLU A 135 -11.39 18.49 -42.00
N ASP A 136 -10.97 19.28 -41.02
CA ASP A 136 -11.69 19.86 -39.86
C ASP A 136 -12.84 19.12 -39.07
N ARG A 137 -12.47 18.56 -37.90
CA ARG A 137 -13.37 18.35 -36.73
C ARG A 137 -12.61 18.57 -35.41
N LEU A 138 -12.48 19.82 -34.98
CA LEU A 138 -11.94 20.20 -33.67
C LEU A 138 -12.74 19.59 -32.50
N ALA A 139 -12.07 18.80 -31.65
CA ALA A 139 -12.54 18.39 -30.33
C ALA A 139 -11.44 18.66 -29.29
N LEU A 140 -11.66 19.63 -28.41
CA LEU A 140 -10.72 20.02 -27.35
C LEU A 140 -10.90 19.12 -26.11
N PRO A 141 -9.82 18.57 -25.52
CA PRO A 141 -9.86 17.99 -24.18
C PRO A 141 -9.82 19.09 -23.08
N PRO A 142 -10.29 18.81 -21.85
CA PRO A 142 -10.47 19.81 -20.81
C PRO A 142 -9.16 20.22 -20.12
N SER A 143 -9.06 21.51 -19.76
CA SER A 143 -7.94 22.08 -19.02
C SER A 143 -8.03 21.82 -17.51
N SER A 144 -7.16 20.96 -16.97
CA SER A 144 -7.00 20.77 -15.52
C SER A 144 -6.18 21.90 -14.89
N CYS A 145 -6.80 22.70 -14.02
CA CYS A 145 -6.13 23.76 -13.26
C CYS A 145 -5.62 23.23 -11.90
N SER A 146 -4.35 22.79 -11.84
CA SER A 146 -3.68 22.42 -10.60
C SER A 146 -2.90 23.60 -10.01
N SER A 147 -3.47 24.25 -8.99
CA SER A 147 -2.81 25.36 -8.28
C SER A 147 -2.00 24.87 -7.07
N SER A 148 -0.75 24.47 -7.29
CA SER A 148 0.19 24.09 -6.24
C SER A 148 0.95 25.31 -5.71
N SER A 149 0.48 25.93 -4.63
CA SER A 149 1.17 27.07 -3.99
C SER A 149 2.03 26.63 -2.79
N SER A 150 3.28 26.27 -3.06
CA SER A 150 4.30 26.07 -2.01
C SER A 150 4.89 27.40 -1.56
N VAL A 151 4.57 27.86 -0.34
CA VAL A 151 5.21 29.03 0.28
C VAL A 151 6.00 28.63 1.52
N ALA A 152 7.32 28.52 1.36
CA ALA A 152 8.24 28.46 2.49
C ALA A 152 8.41 29.88 3.06
N ALA A 153 8.11 30.06 4.36
CA ALA A 153 8.31 31.32 5.06
C ALA A 153 9.09 31.12 6.35
N VAL A 154 10.32 31.63 6.36
CA VAL A 154 11.17 31.77 7.54
C VAL A 154 10.59 32.88 8.43
N ASN A 155 10.44 32.66 9.74
CA ASN A 155 10.85 33.67 10.73
C ASN A 155 10.95 33.19 12.20
N ARG A 156 11.60 34.04 13.00
CA ARG A 156 12.30 33.74 14.25
C ARG A 156 11.87 34.73 15.34
N ALA A 157 11.27 34.29 16.46
CA ALA A 157 11.23 35.10 17.70
C ALA A 157 10.89 34.32 19.00
N ARG A 158 11.86 34.32 19.93
CA ARG A 158 11.80 34.41 21.41
C ARG A 158 10.54 33.98 22.20
N SER A 159 10.80 33.17 23.22
CA SER A 159 10.02 33.03 24.48
C SER A 159 9.96 34.31 25.32
N PRO A 160 9.10 34.33 26.36
CA PRO A 160 9.59 34.56 27.72
C PRO A 160 9.15 33.48 28.74
N LEU A 161 9.78 33.48 29.92
CA LEU A 161 9.69 32.45 30.98
C LEU A 161 9.06 32.96 32.29
N ARG A 162 8.64 32.00 33.14
CA ARG A 162 8.53 32.02 34.64
C ARG A 162 7.32 32.70 35.31
N PRO A 163 7.04 32.44 36.63
CA PRO A 163 7.65 31.47 37.58
C PRO A 163 6.68 30.58 38.40
N SER A 164 7.23 29.70 39.25
CA SER A 164 6.57 28.71 40.13
C SER A 164 6.08 29.23 41.50
N SER A 165 5.14 28.50 42.16
CA SER A 165 5.33 27.95 43.53
C SER A 165 4.16 27.13 44.12
N ARG A 166 4.49 25.94 44.68
CA ARG A 166 4.16 25.37 46.04
C ARG A 166 2.70 25.45 46.59
N GLN A 167 2.15 24.49 47.36
CA GLN A 167 2.71 23.30 48.06
C GLN A 167 1.61 22.29 48.50
N SER A 168 1.98 21.00 48.59
CA SER A 168 1.56 19.94 49.56
C SER A 168 0.10 19.74 50.06
N ALA A 169 -0.40 18.51 49.90
CA ALA A 169 -0.75 17.59 51.02
C ALA A 169 -0.89 16.13 50.50
N ALA A 170 -0.73 15.12 51.36
CA ALA A 170 -0.62 13.71 50.98
C ALA A 170 -1.73 12.83 51.58
N SER A 171 -2.01 11.66 50.97
CA SER A 171 -1.99 10.34 51.62
C SER A 171 -2.42 9.19 50.68
N GLY A 172 -1.78 8.02 50.78
CA GLY A 172 -2.55 6.76 50.86
C GLY A 172 -2.67 5.80 49.65
N GLY A 173 -1.57 5.22 49.18
CA GLY A 173 -1.42 3.75 48.96
C GLY A 173 -2.06 3.05 47.74
N GLY A 174 -1.31 2.10 47.16
CA GLY A 174 -1.84 0.99 46.36
C GLY A 174 -1.24 0.80 44.97
N GLU A 175 -0.28 -0.13 44.86
CA GLU A 175 0.10 -0.91 43.65
C GLU A 175 0.39 -0.17 42.32
N ALA A 176 1.68 -0.07 41.98
CA ALA A 176 2.16 0.32 40.65
C ALA A 176 2.90 -0.86 39.99
N ALA A 177 2.46 -1.28 38.80
CA ALA A 177 3.14 -2.25 37.96
C ALA A 177 3.78 -1.56 36.75
N THR A 178 4.96 -0.97 36.95
CA THR A 178 5.76 -0.36 35.89
C THR A 178 6.73 -1.39 35.31
N VAL A 179 6.49 -1.87 34.09
CA VAL A 179 7.48 -2.68 33.36
C VAL A 179 8.45 -1.74 32.65
N MET A 180 9.72 -1.77 33.05
CA MET A 180 10.78 -0.96 32.45
C MET A 180 11.42 -1.63 31.24
N LEU A 181 11.85 -0.82 30.26
CA LEU A 181 12.88 -1.22 29.30
C LEU A 181 14.21 -1.47 30.03
N PRO A 182 15.03 -2.43 29.55
CA PRO A 182 16.46 -2.47 29.81
C PRO A 182 17.29 -2.30 28.52
N HIS A 183 17.90 -1.14 28.35
CA HIS A 183 19.22 -1.05 27.71
C HIS A 183 20.27 -1.22 28.80
N HIS A 184 21.23 -2.13 28.67
CA HIS A 184 22.56 -1.96 29.26
C HIS A 184 23.62 -2.85 28.59
N PHE A 185 24.89 -2.48 28.77
CA PHE A 185 26.03 -2.81 27.93
C PHE A 185 27.19 -3.33 28.80
N LEU A 186 27.82 -4.43 28.34
CA LEU A 186 29.12 -5.03 28.73
C LEU A 186 29.35 -5.83 30.05
N ASP A 187 30.00 -6.97 29.77
CA ASP A 187 31.11 -7.66 30.47
C ASP A 187 30.84 -8.91 31.35
N GLY A 188 31.67 -9.95 31.15
CA GLY A 188 31.60 -11.26 31.81
C GLY A 188 32.04 -12.48 30.97
N ALA A 189 33.33 -12.61 30.66
CA ALA A 189 33.96 -13.89 30.23
C ALA A 189 34.22 -14.82 31.47
N PRO A 190 34.69 -16.10 31.37
CA PRO A 190 35.21 -16.89 30.23
C PRO A 190 34.57 -18.34 30.22
N PRO A 191 35.10 -19.49 29.69
CA PRO A 191 36.47 -19.85 29.30
C PRO A 191 36.69 -20.42 27.88
N LYS A 192 37.99 -20.47 27.53
CA LYS A 192 38.57 -20.95 26.26
C LYS A 192 38.44 -22.46 26.09
N THR A 193 38.03 -22.89 24.90
CA THR A 193 38.57 -24.08 24.23
C THR A 193 39.26 -23.63 22.95
N ALA A 194 40.35 -24.31 22.58
CA ALA A 194 41.23 -23.90 21.49
C ALA A 194 41.36 -25.02 20.45
N VAL A 195 41.83 -24.64 19.24
CA VAL A 195 42.16 -25.51 18.10
C VAL A 195 40.88 -26.14 17.48
N ILE A 196 40.66 -26.19 16.15
CA ILE A 196 41.57 -26.36 15.00
C ILE A 196 41.14 -25.46 13.83
N SER A 197 42.10 -24.93 13.06
CA SER A 197 41.84 -24.12 11.85
C SER A 197 41.07 -24.90 10.77
N GLY A 198 40.04 -24.26 10.20
CA GLY A 198 39.23 -24.80 9.10
C GLY A 198 37.79 -24.27 9.03
N ALA A 199 37.51 -23.09 9.59
CA ALA A 199 36.14 -22.66 9.93
C ALA A 199 35.61 -21.41 9.19
N ASP A 200 36.46 -20.64 8.52
CA ASP A 200 36.07 -19.32 7.96
C ASP A 200 34.85 -19.38 7.04
N GLY A 201 34.75 -20.41 6.19
CA GLY A 201 33.61 -20.58 5.30
C GLY A 201 32.26 -20.75 6.01
N ARG A 202 32.20 -21.41 7.18
CA ARG A 202 30.95 -21.57 7.94
C ARG A 202 30.57 -20.31 8.72
N LEU A 203 31.56 -19.55 9.18
CA LEU A 203 31.35 -18.30 9.89
C LEU A 203 30.84 -17.21 8.92
N SER A 204 31.41 -17.13 7.72
CA SER A 204 30.95 -16.23 6.66
C SER A 204 29.54 -16.57 6.18
N ASP A 205 29.22 -17.85 6.05
CA ASP A 205 27.89 -18.31 5.61
C ASP A 205 26.81 -18.01 6.67
N HIS A 206 27.12 -18.26 7.95
CA HIS A 206 26.23 -17.90 9.06
C HIS A 206 26.01 -16.38 9.17
N HIS A 207 27.07 -15.58 9.04
CA HIS A 207 26.97 -14.12 9.06
C HIS A 207 26.10 -13.57 7.91
N MET A 208 26.28 -14.11 6.69
CA MET A 208 25.42 -13.77 5.55
C MET A 208 23.95 -14.11 5.83
N GLU A 209 23.68 -15.27 6.47
CA GLU A 209 22.33 -15.67 6.86
C GLU A 209 21.71 -14.71 7.92
N GLU A 210 22.51 -14.22 8.87
CA GLU A 210 22.09 -13.20 9.85
C GLU A 210 21.71 -11.87 9.18
N LEU A 211 22.52 -11.39 8.21
CA LEU A 211 22.22 -10.18 7.45
C LEU A 211 20.93 -10.30 6.63
N TYR A 212 20.68 -11.46 6.00
CA TYR A 212 19.40 -11.73 5.34
C TYR A 212 18.22 -11.76 6.32
N LYS A 213 18.40 -12.33 7.52
CA LYS A 213 17.38 -12.33 8.57
C LYS A 213 17.06 -10.90 9.04
N GLU A 214 18.07 -10.07 9.30
CA GLU A 214 17.86 -8.67 9.71
C GLU A 214 17.16 -7.87 8.60
N ARG A 215 17.60 -8.00 7.34
CA ARG A 215 16.97 -7.33 6.18
C ARG A 215 15.49 -7.70 6.04
N ASN A 216 15.17 -8.99 6.14
CA ASN A 216 13.80 -9.49 6.00
C ASN A 216 12.91 -9.11 7.19
N LEU A 217 13.44 -9.11 8.42
CA LEU A 217 12.74 -8.60 9.60
C LEU A 217 12.41 -7.11 9.44
N LEU A 218 13.40 -6.31 9.03
CA LEU A 218 13.25 -4.87 8.87
C LEU A 218 12.26 -4.49 7.76
N LEU A 219 12.28 -5.20 6.62
CA LEU A 219 11.26 -5.08 5.58
C LEU A 219 9.87 -5.45 6.12
N GLY A 220 9.74 -6.57 6.84
CA GLY A 220 8.47 -6.99 7.44
C GLY A 220 7.91 -6.01 8.48
N GLU A 221 8.77 -5.28 9.20
CA GLU A 221 8.34 -4.18 10.07
C GLU A 221 7.83 -2.97 9.29
N ILE A 222 8.53 -2.57 8.23
CA ILE A 222 8.12 -1.47 7.35
C ILE A 222 6.76 -1.80 6.71
N ASP A 223 6.63 -2.98 6.11
CA ASP A 223 5.39 -3.43 5.44
C ASP A 223 4.20 -3.54 6.41
N ARG A 224 4.45 -3.86 7.69
CA ARG A 224 3.42 -3.89 8.73
C ARG A 224 2.99 -2.49 9.14
N GLU A 225 3.95 -1.61 9.45
CA GLU A 225 3.67 -0.21 9.82
C GLU A 225 2.96 0.53 8.67
N GLU A 226 3.37 0.27 7.43
CA GLU A 226 2.77 0.84 6.22
C GLU A 226 1.34 0.34 5.98
N ARG A 227 1.04 -0.95 6.18
CA ARG A 227 -0.33 -1.48 6.07
C ARG A 227 -1.26 -0.90 7.12
N GLU A 228 -0.82 -0.84 8.38
CA GLU A 228 -1.60 -0.21 9.45
C GLU A 228 -1.81 1.29 9.15
N ARG A 229 -0.78 1.99 8.67
CA ARG A 229 -0.86 3.40 8.23
C ARG A 229 -1.90 3.59 7.12
N CYS A 230 -1.87 2.75 6.08
CA CYS A 230 -2.84 2.79 4.98
C CYS A 230 -4.28 2.55 5.45
N TRP A 231 -4.50 1.72 6.47
CA TRP A 231 -5.82 1.53 7.08
C TRP A 231 -6.35 2.84 7.71
N TYR A 232 -5.52 3.56 8.50
CA TYR A 232 -5.91 4.87 9.05
C TYR A 232 -6.16 5.91 7.96
N PHE A 233 -5.33 5.96 6.90
CA PHE A 233 -5.55 6.87 5.78
C PHE A 233 -6.84 6.58 5.02
N SER A 234 -7.19 5.31 4.82
CA SER A 234 -8.47 4.90 4.20
C SER A 234 -9.67 5.38 5.03
N GLN A 235 -9.59 5.28 6.36
CA GLN A 235 -10.62 5.77 7.27
C GLN A 235 -10.74 7.31 7.24
N LEU A 236 -9.61 8.03 7.21
CA LEU A 236 -9.59 9.49 7.07
C LEU A 236 -10.11 9.96 5.72
N GLU A 237 -9.81 9.23 4.64
CA GLU A 237 -10.32 9.51 3.30
C GLU A 237 -11.83 9.31 3.22
N ALA A 238 -12.37 8.22 3.77
CA ALA A 238 -13.83 8.01 3.84
C ALA A 238 -14.55 9.15 4.59
N LEU A 239 -13.98 9.66 5.69
CA LEU A 239 -14.51 10.82 6.42
C LEU A 239 -14.40 12.11 5.59
N SER A 240 -13.29 12.32 4.88
CA SER A 240 -13.10 13.44 3.96
C SER A 240 -14.11 13.43 2.80
N GLN A 241 -14.38 12.27 2.23
CA GLN A 241 -15.40 12.09 1.20
C GLN A 241 -16.81 12.38 1.73
N ARG A 242 -17.16 11.88 2.93
CA ARG A 242 -18.45 12.21 3.59
C ARG A 242 -18.61 13.71 3.84
N LEU A 243 -17.53 14.41 4.23
CA LEU A 243 -17.51 15.86 4.37
C LEU A 243 -17.70 16.58 3.02
N ALA A 244 -17.04 16.12 1.96
CA ALA A 244 -17.11 16.71 0.62
C ALA A 244 -18.46 16.48 -0.09
N GLN A 245 -19.17 15.41 0.27
CA GLN A 245 -20.51 15.05 -0.23
C GLN A 245 -21.66 15.78 0.50
N LEU A 246 -21.38 16.53 1.58
CA LEU A 246 -22.41 17.32 2.24
C LEU A 246 -23.08 18.30 1.25
N PRO A 247 -24.42 18.42 1.26
CA PRO A 247 -25.12 19.27 0.30
C PRO A 247 -24.58 20.71 0.27
N ARG A 248 -24.07 21.12 -0.89
CA ARG A 248 -23.62 22.49 -1.15
C ARG A 248 -24.82 23.40 -1.37
N ILE A 249 -25.59 23.62 -0.30
CA ILE A 249 -26.73 24.53 -0.29
C ILE A 249 -26.23 25.87 0.27
N ASP A 250 -26.47 26.96 -0.46
CA ASP A 250 -26.02 28.32 -0.08
C ASP A 250 -26.70 28.87 1.19
N THR A 251 -27.61 28.11 1.80
CA THR A 251 -28.25 28.42 3.09
C THR A 251 -27.66 27.57 4.21
N PHE A 252 -27.02 28.24 5.17
CA PHE A 252 -26.53 27.65 6.42
C PHE A 252 -27.67 26.96 7.18
N THR A 253 -27.55 25.65 7.44
CA THR A 253 -28.55 24.88 8.20
C THR A 253 -27.89 24.18 9.37
N LEU A 254 -28.33 24.51 10.59
CA LEU A 254 -27.77 24.02 11.86
C LEU A 254 -27.62 22.49 11.94
N GLN A 255 -28.43 21.72 11.21
CA GLN A 255 -28.26 20.26 11.13
C GLN A 255 -27.05 19.84 10.29
N MET A 256 -26.82 20.47 9.13
CA MET A 256 -25.63 20.24 8.31
C MET A 256 -24.36 20.58 9.08
N ASP A 257 -24.35 21.68 9.84
CA ASP A 257 -23.16 22.09 10.61
C ASP A 257 -22.87 21.13 11.76
N ARG A 258 -23.90 20.58 12.42
CA ARG A 258 -23.74 19.50 13.39
C ARG A 258 -23.18 18.21 12.77
N ILE A 259 -23.63 17.85 11.57
CA ILE A 259 -23.09 16.68 10.85
C ILE A 259 -21.63 16.94 10.46
N ARG A 260 -21.29 18.15 10.00
CA ARG A 260 -19.92 18.54 9.68
C ARG A 260 -19.01 18.46 10.91
N GLN A 261 -19.41 19.08 12.02
CA GLN A 261 -18.67 19.04 13.29
C GLN A 261 -18.46 17.61 13.80
N GLN A 262 -19.46 16.74 13.67
CA GLN A 262 -19.35 15.32 14.05
C GLN A 262 -18.32 14.58 13.20
N LEU A 263 -18.33 14.76 11.87
CA LEU A 263 -17.35 14.15 10.96
C LEU A 263 -15.94 14.70 11.16
N GLU A 264 -15.80 16.00 11.45
CA GLU A 264 -14.53 16.64 11.78
C GLU A 264 -13.96 16.10 13.10
N PHE A 265 -14.80 15.89 14.11
CA PHE A 265 -14.42 15.26 15.39
C PHE A 265 -14.00 13.79 15.20
N GLU A 266 -14.75 12.99 14.43
CA GLU A 266 -14.36 11.63 14.06
C GLU A 266 -12.98 11.62 13.36
N ALA A 267 -12.74 12.53 12.42
CA ALA A 267 -11.46 12.63 11.72
C ALA A 267 -10.31 13.09 12.64
N GLN A 268 -10.58 13.94 13.63
CA GLN A 268 -9.61 14.33 14.67
C GLN A 268 -9.28 13.16 15.59
N GLN A 269 -10.29 12.36 15.99
CA GLN A 269 -10.09 11.17 16.82
C GLN A 269 -9.22 10.12 16.10
N VAL A 270 -9.50 9.83 14.82
CA VAL A 270 -8.70 8.91 14.00
C VAL A 270 -7.24 9.39 13.88
N ARG A 271 -7.01 10.70 13.66
CA ARG A 271 -5.66 11.29 13.68
C ARG A 271 -4.97 11.15 15.04
N SER A 272 -5.67 11.40 16.14
CA SER A 272 -5.12 11.27 17.50
C SER A 272 -4.67 9.85 17.81
N VAL A 273 -5.50 8.84 17.49
CA VAL A 273 -5.17 7.42 17.71
C VAL A 273 -4.00 6.99 16.81
N MET A 274 -3.93 7.49 15.58
CA MET A 274 -2.80 7.26 14.68
C MET A 274 -1.49 7.89 15.21
N GLU A 275 -1.55 9.10 15.77
CA GLU A 275 -0.39 9.79 16.35
C GLU A 275 0.07 9.14 17.66
N GLU A 276 -0.84 8.63 18.49
CA GLU A 276 -0.51 7.78 19.66
C GLU A 276 0.17 6.46 19.27
N ARG A 277 -0.20 5.88 18.12
CA ARG A 277 0.37 4.63 17.59
C ARG A 277 1.76 4.81 16.99
N PHE A 278 1.96 5.84 16.17
CA PHE A 278 3.15 5.98 15.33
C PHE A 278 4.03 7.19 15.67
N GLY A 279 3.65 8.00 16.65
CA GLY A 279 4.24 9.31 16.89
C GLY A 279 3.78 10.36 15.89
N THR A 280 4.34 11.56 16.01
CA THR A 280 4.08 12.68 15.10
C THR A 280 4.49 12.33 13.66
N SER A 281 3.93 13.03 12.68
CA SER A 281 4.31 12.85 11.26
C SER A 281 5.82 13.03 11.01
N ASN A 282 6.50 13.86 11.80
CA ASN A 282 7.95 14.05 11.67
C ASN A 282 8.74 12.85 12.21
N GLU A 283 8.34 12.29 13.35
CA GLU A 283 8.97 11.10 13.95
C GLU A 283 8.76 9.86 13.08
N MET A 284 7.59 9.71 12.46
CA MET A 284 7.32 8.65 11.48
C MET A 284 8.26 8.77 10.27
N VAL A 285 8.39 9.97 9.67
CA VAL A 285 9.30 10.20 8.55
C VAL A 285 10.76 9.93 8.94
N GLN A 286 11.19 10.38 10.12
CA GLN A 286 12.54 10.13 10.63
C GLN A 286 12.78 8.63 10.88
N ARG A 287 11.81 7.89 11.42
CA ARG A 287 11.88 6.44 11.61
C ARG A 287 12.03 5.72 10.27
N THR A 288 11.23 6.06 9.27
CA THR A 288 11.32 5.49 7.93
C THR A 288 12.68 5.78 7.29
N GLN A 289 13.20 7.01 7.40
CA GLN A 289 14.55 7.35 6.92
C GLN A 289 15.66 6.52 7.60
N MET A 290 15.59 6.35 8.92
CA MET A 290 16.54 5.50 9.67
C MET A 290 16.47 4.03 9.23
N ARG A 291 15.26 3.48 9.01
CA ARG A 291 15.08 2.11 8.53
C ARG A 291 15.60 1.92 7.09
N VAL A 292 15.32 2.86 6.19
CA VAL A 292 15.85 2.85 4.81
C VAL A 292 17.38 2.90 4.81
N ALA A 293 17.99 3.78 5.61
CA ALA A 293 19.45 3.86 5.73
C ALA A 293 20.06 2.55 6.28
N ARG A 294 19.39 1.84 7.20
CA ARG A 294 19.86 0.50 7.64
C ARG A 294 19.68 -0.56 6.56
N LEU A 295 18.61 -0.53 5.75
CA LEU A 295 18.47 -1.44 4.60
C LEU A 295 19.57 -1.22 3.56
N GLU A 296 19.87 0.02 3.17
CA GLU A 296 20.99 0.33 2.27
C GLU A 296 22.35 -0.14 2.83
N GLN A 297 22.50 -0.11 4.14
CA GLN A 297 23.71 -0.59 4.82
C GLN A 297 23.79 -2.13 4.83
N LEU A 298 22.68 -2.82 5.11
CA LEU A 298 22.58 -4.28 5.03
C LEU A 298 22.84 -4.81 3.61
N GLU A 299 22.40 -4.09 2.59
CA GLU A 299 22.65 -4.47 1.19
C GLU A 299 24.13 -4.33 0.79
N LYS A 300 24.85 -3.34 1.34
CA LYS A 300 26.31 -3.23 1.20
C LYS A 300 27.02 -4.38 1.93
N GLU A 301 26.66 -4.62 3.19
CA GLU A 301 27.22 -5.72 4.01
C GLU A 301 27.01 -7.09 3.33
N LEU A 302 25.84 -7.35 2.74
CA LEU A 302 25.56 -8.57 1.96
C LEU A 302 26.40 -8.68 0.68
N GLN A 303 26.62 -7.56 -0.03
CA GLN A 303 27.43 -7.56 -1.25
C GLN A 303 28.93 -7.72 -0.94
N GLU A 304 29.41 -7.14 0.15
CA GLU A 304 30.78 -7.31 0.67
C GLU A 304 31.03 -8.74 1.16
N ALA A 305 30.08 -9.36 1.86
CA ALA A 305 30.15 -10.76 2.27
C ALA A 305 30.24 -11.71 1.06
N ARG A 306 29.41 -11.50 0.02
CA ARG A 306 29.49 -12.27 -1.24
C ARG A 306 30.83 -12.09 -1.96
N GLY A 307 31.29 -10.85 -2.14
CA GLY A 307 32.57 -10.58 -2.80
C GLY A 307 33.77 -11.16 -2.04
N SER A 308 33.70 -11.20 -0.71
CA SER A 308 34.71 -11.82 0.15
C SER A 308 34.75 -13.34 -0.03
N GLN A 309 33.58 -13.99 -0.07
CA GLN A 309 33.45 -15.43 -0.32
C GLN A 309 34.00 -15.81 -1.71
N GLU A 310 33.69 -15.03 -2.74
CA GLU A 310 34.16 -15.24 -4.12
C GLU A 310 35.67 -15.00 -4.28
N THR A 311 36.24 -14.06 -3.52
CA THR A 311 37.69 -13.82 -3.46
C THR A 311 38.43 -14.94 -2.72
N GLN A 312 37.85 -15.48 -1.63
CA GLN A 312 38.45 -16.57 -0.85
C GLN A 312 38.53 -17.88 -1.65
N LEU A 313 37.51 -18.17 -2.47
CA LEU A 313 37.48 -19.33 -3.36
C LEU A 313 38.52 -19.25 -4.49
N GLN A 314 38.83 -18.05 -5.00
CA GLN A 314 39.87 -17.87 -6.02
C GLN A 314 41.29 -18.06 -5.47
N LEU A 315 41.53 -17.69 -4.20
CA LEU A 315 42.84 -17.83 -3.56
C LEU A 315 43.19 -19.27 -3.15
N THR A 316 42.21 -20.16 -2.99
CA THR A 316 42.44 -21.59 -2.68
C THR A 316 42.71 -22.46 -3.92
N GLY A 317 42.54 -21.92 -5.13
CA GLY A 317 42.71 -22.66 -6.39
C GLY A 317 44.14 -22.75 -6.94
N ALA A 318 45.15 -22.27 -6.21
CA ALA A 318 46.49 -22.00 -6.74
C ALA A 318 47.65 -22.76 -6.04
N GLU A 319 47.47 -24.04 -5.71
CA GLU A 319 48.60 -24.93 -5.36
C GLU A 319 49.04 -25.77 -6.56
N LYS A 320 50.34 -25.67 -6.89
CA LYS A 320 50.99 -26.32 -8.03
C LYS A 320 51.52 -27.71 -7.60
N PRO A 321 51.12 -28.82 -8.25
CA PRO A 321 51.64 -30.14 -7.90
C PRO A 321 53.08 -30.34 -8.41
N PRO A 322 53.95 -31.05 -7.66
CA PRO A 322 55.20 -31.59 -8.19
C PRO A 322 54.92 -32.83 -9.06
N ALA A 323 55.76 -33.06 -10.07
CA ALA A 323 55.53 -34.06 -11.11
C ALA A 323 55.67 -35.52 -10.63
N GLY A 324 54.81 -36.39 -11.15
CA GLY A 324 54.85 -37.85 -10.99
C GLY A 324 53.64 -38.54 -11.62
N GLU A 325 53.80 -39.06 -12.84
CA GLU A 325 52.83 -39.93 -13.55
C GLU A 325 53.01 -41.43 -13.17
N PRO A 326 52.13 -42.36 -13.60
CA PRO A 326 50.73 -42.25 -14.05
C PRO A 326 49.82 -43.14 -13.14
N GLU A 327 48.49 -43.32 -13.28
CA GLU A 327 47.72 -43.92 -14.39
C GLU A 327 46.20 -43.92 -14.07
N ILE A 328 45.38 -44.11 -15.11
CA ILE A 328 44.05 -44.79 -15.09
C ILE A 328 42.82 -44.05 -14.48
N ASN A 329 41.98 -43.60 -15.43
CA ASN A 329 40.51 -43.69 -15.50
C ASN A 329 39.55 -42.53 -15.14
N THR A 330 38.65 -42.32 -16.12
CA THR A 330 37.30 -41.73 -16.08
C THR A 330 37.19 -40.21 -16.05
N SER A 331 37.24 -39.62 -17.26
CA SER A 331 36.90 -38.23 -17.51
C SER A 331 35.42 -37.93 -17.27
N SER A 332 35.15 -36.91 -16.45
CA SER A 332 34.03 -36.00 -16.64
C SER A 332 34.62 -34.62 -16.89
N SER A 333 34.32 -34.00 -18.03
CA SER A 333 34.80 -32.66 -18.37
C SER A 333 33.72 -31.87 -19.10
N ALA A 334 33.49 -30.63 -18.66
CA ALA A 334 32.45 -29.75 -19.16
C ALA A 334 32.89 -28.90 -20.37
N ALA A 335 31.92 -28.11 -20.86
CA ALA A 335 32.08 -26.82 -21.54
C ALA A 335 32.55 -26.77 -23.01
N ALA A 336 31.55 -26.60 -23.89
CA ALA A 336 31.41 -25.49 -24.84
C ALA A 336 32.61 -25.04 -25.74
N ALA A 337 32.44 -25.26 -27.05
CA ALA A 337 32.83 -24.30 -28.10
C ALA A 337 32.00 -24.55 -29.38
N ALA A 338 31.75 -23.52 -30.18
CA ALA A 338 30.93 -23.61 -31.38
C ALA A 338 31.77 -23.49 -32.67
N THR A 339 31.56 -24.42 -33.61
CA THR A 339 31.82 -24.22 -35.05
C THR A 339 30.91 -25.16 -35.83
N GLY A 340 30.15 -24.63 -36.78
CA GLY A 340 29.12 -25.40 -37.48
C GLY A 340 29.60 -26.05 -38.78
N THR A 341 29.03 -27.20 -39.13
CA THR A 341 28.57 -27.58 -40.49
C THR A 341 27.82 -28.92 -40.45
N GLY A 342 26.59 -28.96 -40.97
CA GLY A 342 26.01 -30.17 -41.59
C GLY A 342 25.15 -31.14 -40.76
N THR A 343 23.88 -31.24 -41.17
CA THR A 343 23.03 -32.46 -41.20
C THR A 343 22.33 -32.97 -39.92
N GLU A 344 21.05 -32.60 -39.82
CA GLU A 344 19.85 -33.31 -39.28
C GLU A 344 19.94 -34.40 -38.16
N ALA A 345 19.45 -34.00 -36.98
CA ALA A 345 18.48 -34.70 -36.09
C ALA A 345 18.86 -36.03 -35.35
N PRO A 346 18.16 -36.38 -34.24
CA PRO A 346 17.82 -35.52 -33.10
C PRO A 346 18.18 -36.15 -31.73
N ALA A 347 18.54 -35.32 -30.73
CA ALA A 347 18.80 -35.76 -29.35
C ALA A 347 17.97 -34.93 -28.33
N ASP A 348 16.65 -34.96 -28.48
CA ASP A 348 15.66 -34.14 -27.74
C ASP A 348 15.06 -34.88 -26.50
N GLY A 349 15.72 -35.94 -26.04
CA GLY A 349 15.20 -36.82 -24.98
C GLY A 349 15.46 -36.36 -23.55
N GLY A 350 16.64 -35.81 -23.25
CA GLY A 350 17.08 -35.52 -21.89
C GLY A 350 16.31 -34.40 -21.20
N SER A 351 16.26 -33.22 -21.83
CA SER A 351 15.63 -32.01 -21.27
C SER A 351 14.15 -32.21 -20.93
N LYS A 352 13.41 -32.99 -21.73
CA LYS A 352 11.99 -33.30 -21.47
C LYS A 352 11.81 -34.22 -20.26
N VAL A 353 12.69 -35.21 -20.07
CA VAL A 353 12.62 -36.10 -18.91
C VAL A 353 12.97 -35.36 -17.62
N GLU A 354 13.96 -34.47 -17.63
CA GLU A 354 14.30 -33.63 -16.48
C GLU A 354 13.18 -32.64 -16.14
N MET A 355 12.58 -31.97 -17.13
CA MET A 355 11.44 -31.09 -16.92
C MET A 355 10.22 -31.85 -16.38
N VAL A 356 9.94 -33.06 -16.87
CA VAL A 356 8.87 -33.93 -16.33
C VAL A 356 9.20 -34.36 -14.90
N PHE A 357 10.43 -34.74 -14.59
CA PHE A 357 10.82 -35.13 -13.23
C PHE A 357 10.73 -33.96 -12.24
N TRP A 358 11.09 -32.75 -12.69
CA TRP A 358 10.94 -31.51 -11.94
C TRP A 358 9.46 -31.15 -11.70
N LEU A 359 8.61 -31.23 -12.74
CA LEU A 359 7.16 -31.06 -12.62
C LEU A 359 6.55 -32.11 -11.67
N LEU A 360 6.97 -33.37 -11.74
CA LEU A 360 6.51 -34.45 -10.85
C LEU A 360 6.96 -34.22 -9.40
N SER A 361 8.18 -33.74 -9.18
CA SER A 361 8.68 -33.38 -7.84
C SER A 361 7.93 -32.17 -7.27
N MET A 362 7.61 -31.18 -8.11
CA MET A 362 6.82 -30.02 -7.73
C MET A 362 5.35 -30.40 -7.45
N LEU A 363 4.76 -31.36 -8.18
CA LEU A 363 3.41 -31.88 -7.91
C LEU A 363 3.38 -32.82 -6.69
N ALA A 364 4.47 -33.49 -6.36
CA ALA A 364 4.62 -34.29 -5.14
C ALA A 364 4.71 -33.40 -3.88
N ASN A 365 5.38 -32.25 -3.99
CA ASN A 365 5.37 -31.22 -2.96
C ASN A 365 4.03 -30.46 -2.98
N ARG A 366 3.15 -30.72 -2.02
CA ARG A 366 1.83 -30.06 -1.88
C ARG A 366 1.87 -28.56 -1.52
N ASP A 367 3.03 -27.92 -1.61
CA ASP A 367 3.21 -26.50 -1.29
C ASP A 367 2.81 -25.61 -2.48
N LYS A 368 1.59 -25.07 -2.39
CA LYS A 368 1.00 -24.13 -3.36
C LYS A 368 1.70 -22.76 -3.34
N GLU A 369 2.37 -22.37 -2.26
CA GLU A 369 3.15 -21.12 -2.21
C GLU A 369 4.43 -21.26 -3.03
N GLU A 370 5.18 -22.37 -2.88
CA GLU A 370 6.38 -22.62 -3.69
C GLU A 370 6.04 -22.81 -5.16
N MET A 371 4.98 -23.58 -5.45
CA MET A 371 4.50 -23.81 -6.81
C MET A 371 4.06 -22.50 -7.49
N SER A 372 3.28 -21.65 -6.83
CA SER A 372 2.82 -20.38 -7.41
C SER A 372 3.95 -19.35 -7.58
N ARG A 373 4.91 -19.27 -6.63
CA ARG A 373 6.13 -18.45 -6.78
C ARG A 373 6.98 -18.89 -7.96
N THR A 374 7.19 -20.20 -8.10
CA THR A 374 7.97 -20.81 -9.18
C THR A 374 7.32 -20.60 -10.55
N LEU A 375 6.02 -20.86 -10.69
CA LEU A 375 5.29 -20.66 -11.94
C LEU A 375 5.27 -19.19 -12.36
N LEU A 376 5.12 -18.25 -11.41
CA LEU A 376 5.22 -16.82 -11.71
C LEU A 376 6.62 -16.43 -12.20
N ALA A 377 7.68 -16.89 -11.55
CA ALA A 377 9.06 -16.62 -11.96
C ALA A 377 9.36 -17.16 -13.38
N LEU A 378 8.87 -18.36 -13.70
CA LEU A 378 8.97 -18.92 -15.05
C LEU A 378 8.15 -18.14 -16.09
N SER A 379 7.01 -17.55 -15.71
CA SER A 379 6.18 -16.74 -16.62
C SER A 379 6.77 -15.37 -16.97
N SER A 380 7.98 -15.04 -16.51
CA SER A 380 8.63 -13.74 -16.75
C SER A 380 9.11 -13.51 -18.19
N SER A 381 9.19 -14.56 -19.03
CA SER A 381 9.56 -14.44 -20.44
C SER A 381 8.53 -15.07 -21.39
N GLN A 382 8.41 -14.48 -22.58
CA GLN A 382 7.47 -14.88 -23.63
C GLN A 382 7.65 -16.35 -24.04
N ASP A 383 8.88 -16.75 -24.33
CA ASP A 383 9.20 -18.12 -24.79
C ASP A 383 8.92 -19.16 -23.69
N SER A 384 9.19 -18.80 -22.43
CA SER A 384 8.85 -19.64 -21.28
C SER A 384 7.33 -19.74 -21.10
N CYS A 385 6.58 -18.66 -21.25
CA CYS A 385 5.10 -18.71 -21.23
C CYS A 385 4.53 -19.65 -22.30
N ILE A 386 5.09 -19.63 -23.52
CA ILE A 386 4.71 -20.54 -24.60
C ILE A 386 5.06 -22.00 -24.26
N ALA A 387 6.21 -22.24 -23.62
CA ALA A 387 6.61 -23.57 -23.15
C ALA A 387 5.69 -24.07 -22.02
N MET A 388 5.45 -23.25 -21.00
CA MET A 388 4.55 -23.52 -19.87
C MET A 388 3.12 -23.87 -20.32
N ARG A 389 2.63 -23.20 -21.37
CA ARG A 389 1.34 -23.53 -21.99
C ARG A 389 1.34 -24.93 -22.59
N LYS A 390 2.38 -25.26 -23.37
CA LYS A 390 2.56 -26.57 -24.02
C LYS A 390 2.81 -27.71 -23.01
N SER A 391 3.40 -27.42 -21.85
CA SER A 391 3.61 -28.39 -20.76
C SER A 391 2.41 -28.55 -19.82
N GLY A 392 1.29 -27.85 -20.06
CA GLY A 392 0.07 -28.01 -19.27
C GLY A 392 0.08 -27.28 -17.92
N CYS A 393 0.81 -26.19 -17.77
CA CYS A 393 0.80 -25.40 -16.53
C CYS A 393 -0.52 -24.64 -16.30
N VAL A 394 -1.32 -24.37 -17.34
CA VAL A 394 -2.59 -23.64 -17.21
C VAL A 394 -3.60 -24.34 -16.28
N PRO A 395 -3.91 -25.65 -16.45
CA PRO A 395 -4.72 -26.39 -15.48
C PRO A 395 -4.23 -26.33 -14.02
N LEU A 396 -2.90 -26.31 -13.80
CA LEU A 396 -2.33 -26.21 -12.45
C LEU A 396 -2.57 -24.82 -11.83
N LEU A 397 -2.42 -23.76 -12.62
CA LEU A 397 -2.74 -22.39 -12.19
C LEU A 397 -4.24 -22.23 -11.89
N VAL A 398 -5.10 -22.78 -12.74
CA VAL A 398 -6.56 -22.82 -12.54
C VAL A 398 -6.92 -23.59 -11.26
N GLN A 399 -6.25 -24.72 -10.99
CA GLN A 399 -6.43 -25.48 -9.74
C GLN A 399 -6.06 -24.64 -8.51
N ILE A 400 -4.93 -23.91 -8.52
CA ILE A 400 -4.52 -23.02 -7.42
C ILE A 400 -5.58 -21.91 -7.19
N LEU A 401 -6.16 -21.37 -8.26
CA LEU A 401 -7.17 -20.30 -8.19
C LEU A 401 -8.52 -20.78 -7.63
N HIS A 402 -8.96 -21.99 -7.98
CA HIS A 402 -10.27 -22.55 -7.60
C HIS A 402 -10.26 -23.43 -6.34
N GLU A 403 -9.12 -23.56 -5.67
CA GLU A 403 -9.01 -24.21 -4.37
C GLU A 403 -9.92 -23.53 -3.33
N ALA A 404 -10.97 -24.27 -2.94
CA ALA A 404 -12.01 -23.82 -2.02
C ALA A 404 -11.54 -23.89 -0.56
N PRO A 405 -11.80 -22.86 0.26
CA PRO A 405 -11.52 -22.90 1.71
C PRO A 405 -12.53 -23.84 2.42
N GLY A 406 -12.21 -25.13 2.45
CA GLY A 406 -13.01 -26.16 3.12
C GLY A 406 -13.85 -27.01 2.16
N GLY A 407 -13.23 -28.06 1.61
CA GLY A 407 -13.82 -28.93 0.57
C GLY A 407 -13.84 -30.44 0.87
N GLY A 408 -13.82 -30.84 2.15
CA GLY A 408 -14.24 -32.17 2.60
C GLY A 408 -13.25 -33.34 2.47
N SER A 409 -12.73 -33.82 3.61
CA SER A 409 -12.67 -35.25 3.97
C SER A 409 -12.25 -35.45 5.43
N GLY A 410 -13.18 -35.90 6.29
CA GLY A 410 -12.89 -36.48 7.61
C GLY A 410 -12.79 -35.51 8.80
N PRO A 411 -13.52 -35.74 9.91
CA PRO A 411 -13.26 -35.07 11.18
C PRO A 411 -12.07 -35.77 11.88
N GLY A 412 -10.85 -35.26 11.70
CA GLY A 412 -9.68 -35.85 12.35
C GLY A 412 -8.33 -35.18 12.12
N GLU A 413 -8.11 -34.54 10.97
CA GLU A 413 -6.84 -33.87 10.66
C GLU A 413 -7.03 -32.36 10.52
N ALA A 414 -6.16 -31.59 11.19
CA ALA A 414 -6.04 -30.16 10.98
C ALA A 414 -5.31 -29.92 9.65
N THR A 415 -6.01 -30.09 8.54
CA THR A 415 -5.40 -30.05 7.21
C THR A 415 -4.99 -28.62 6.82
N GLN A 416 -3.70 -28.36 7.00
CA GLN A 416 -2.91 -27.31 6.35
C GLN A 416 -3.09 -27.40 4.82
N GLY A 417 -4.12 -26.74 4.29
CA GLY A 417 -4.59 -26.96 2.92
C GLY A 417 -5.22 -25.77 2.19
N SER A 418 -5.57 -24.68 2.87
CA SER A 418 -6.06 -23.46 2.21
C SER A 418 -4.93 -22.82 1.40
N CYS A 419 -5.17 -22.55 0.12
CA CYS A 419 -4.25 -21.77 -0.71
C CYS A 419 -4.31 -20.29 -0.28
N SER A 420 -3.18 -19.69 0.09
CA SER A 420 -3.17 -18.28 0.52
C SER A 420 -3.56 -17.34 -0.61
N ARG A 421 -4.03 -16.15 -0.23
CA ARG A 421 -4.39 -15.05 -1.14
C ARG A 421 -3.20 -14.68 -2.04
N GLU A 422 -1.99 -14.74 -1.49
CA GLU A 422 -0.74 -14.45 -2.18
C GLU A 422 -0.45 -15.50 -3.26
N ALA A 423 -0.59 -16.80 -2.99
CA ALA A 423 -0.47 -17.84 -4.01
C ALA A 423 -1.52 -17.70 -5.12
N LYS A 424 -2.77 -17.36 -4.78
CA LYS A 424 -3.82 -17.09 -5.78
C LYS A 424 -3.47 -15.87 -6.65
N SER A 425 -2.99 -14.78 -6.05
CA SER A 425 -2.52 -13.60 -6.78
C SER A 425 -1.38 -13.92 -7.74
N ARG A 426 -0.34 -14.64 -7.28
CA ARG A 426 0.78 -15.08 -8.13
C ARG A 426 0.33 -16.01 -9.25
N ALA A 427 -0.60 -16.92 -8.98
CA ALA A 427 -1.15 -17.81 -10.00
C ALA A 427 -1.98 -17.05 -11.05
N SER A 428 -2.73 -16.02 -10.65
CA SER A 428 -3.47 -15.15 -11.57
C SER A 428 -2.53 -14.36 -12.48
N ALA A 429 -1.45 -13.78 -11.93
CA ALA A 429 -0.44 -13.07 -12.70
C ALA A 429 0.30 -13.99 -13.69
N ALA A 430 0.67 -15.20 -13.25
CA ALA A 430 1.29 -16.20 -14.13
C ALA A 430 0.34 -16.65 -15.26
N LEU A 431 -0.95 -16.81 -14.96
CA LEU A 431 -1.98 -17.13 -15.96
C LEU A 431 -2.11 -15.98 -16.97
N HIS A 432 -2.20 -14.73 -16.50
CA HIS A 432 -2.25 -13.54 -17.35
C HIS A 432 -1.08 -13.49 -18.32
N ASN A 433 0.17 -13.64 -17.83
CA ASN A 433 1.36 -13.68 -18.67
C ASN A 433 1.28 -14.76 -19.75
N ILE A 434 0.83 -15.97 -19.40
CA ILE A 434 0.68 -17.08 -20.36
C ILE A 434 -0.38 -16.77 -21.42
N ILE A 435 -1.55 -16.23 -21.03
CA ILE A 435 -2.63 -15.91 -21.98
C ILE A 435 -2.23 -14.79 -22.93
N TYR A 436 -1.61 -13.72 -22.44
CA TYR A 436 -1.13 -12.61 -23.27
C TYR A 436 0.05 -13.03 -24.18
N SER A 437 0.77 -14.08 -23.82
CA SER A 437 1.83 -14.66 -24.66
C SER A 437 1.32 -15.51 -25.85
N GLN A 438 0.00 -15.57 -26.09
CA GLN A 438 -0.58 -16.43 -27.12
C GLN A 438 -0.28 -15.94 -28.55
N GLN A 439 0.29 -16.83 -29.37
CA GLN A 439 0.71 -16.52 -30.74
C GLN A 439 -0.44 -16.48 -31.76
N ASP A 440 -1.51 -17.27 -31.53
CA ASP A 440 -2.74 -17.18 -32.35
C ASP A 440 -3.57 -15.99 -31.88
N GLU A 441 -3.57 -14.88 -32.64
CA GLU A 441 -4.32 -13.68 -32.28
C GLU A 441 -5.83 -13.91 -32.11
N GLY A 442 -6.41 -14.85 -32.85
CA GLY A 442 -7.84 -15.18 -32.80
C GLY A 442 -8.21 -15.93 -31.52
N GLN A 443 -7.32 -16.76 -31.01
CA GLN A 443 -7.41 -17.38 -29.69
C GLN A 443 -7.09 -16.37 -28.59
N ALA A 444 -5.99 -15.61 -28.72
CA ALA A 444 -5.56 -14.59 -27.76
C ALA A 444 -6.68 -13.57 -27.46
N ARG A 445 -7.32 -13.01 -28.51
CA ARG A 445 -8.45 -12.07 -28.35
C ARG A 445 -9.66 -12.67 -27.64
N ARG A 446 -9.92 -13.97 -27.80
CA ARG A 446 -11.03 -14.67 -27.11
C ARG A 446 -10.69 -14.93 -25.65
N GLU A 447 -9.52 -15.51 -25.39
CA GLU A 447 -9.05 -15.85 -24.05
C GLU A 447 -8.81 -14.61 -23.18
N MET A 448 -8.17 -13.57 -23.71
CA MET A 448 -7.97 -12.30 -22.99
C MET A 448 -9.31 -11.67 -22.58
N ARG A 449 -10.32 -11.72 -23.46
CA ARG A 449 -11.67 -11.21 -23.14
C ARG A 449 -12.36 -12.05 -22.07
N VAL A 450 -12.20 -13.37 -22.10
CA VAL A 450 -12.75 -14.27 -21.07
C VAL A 450 -12.02 -14.08 -19.74
N LEU A 451 -10.69 -14.10 -19.76
CA LEU A 451 -9.83 -13.92 -18.59
C LEU A 451 -10.19 -12.61 -17.87
N HIS A 452 -10.28 -11.50 -18.60
CA HIS A 452 -10.62 -10.21 -18.01
C HIS A 452 -11.99 -10.20 -17.31
N MET A 453 -13.00 -10.90 -17.85
CA MET A 453 -14.30 -11.03 -17.19
C MET A 453 -14.24 -11.97 -15.98
N LEU A 454 -13.48 -13.06 -16.04
CA LEU A 454 -13.26 -13.98 -14.91
C LEU A 454 -12.44 -13.33 -13.79
N GLU A 455 -11.47 -12.46 -14.11
CA GLU A 455 -10.72 -11.65 -13.16
C GLU A 455 -11.66 -10.71 -12.39
N GLN A 456 -12.52 -9.94 -13.08
CA GLN A 456 -13.51 -9.10 -12.42
C GLN A 456 -14.44 -9.89 -11.48
N ILE A 457 -14.85 -11.10 -11.88
CA ILE A 457 -15.67 -11.99 -11.05
C ILE A 457 -14.88 -12.50 -9.84
N ARG A 458 -13.63 -12.95 -10.02
CA ARG A 458 -12.77 -13.42 -8.93
C ARG A 458 -12.49 -12.30 -7.91
N THR A 459 -12.11 -11.11 -8.36
CA THR A 459 -11.87 -9.96 -7.48
C THR A 459 -13.12 -9.59 -6.68
N TYR A 460 -14.31 -9.58 -7.30
CA TYR A 460 -15.57 -9.35 -6.58
C TYR A 460 -15.84 -10.45 -5.53
N CYS A 461 -15.63 -11.72 -5.88
CA CYS A 461 -15.77 -12.84 -4.96
C CYS A 461 -14.78 -12.76 -3.78
N ASP A 462 -13.51 -12.43 -4.02
CA ASP A 462 -12.50 -12.27 -2.98
C ASP A 462 -12.87 -11.12 -2.02
N SER A 463 -13.31 -9.97 -2.55
CA SER A 463 -13.83 -8.86 -1.72
C SER A 463 -15.08 -9.26 -0.93
N GLY A 464 -15.95 -10.09 -1.51
CA GLY A 464 -17.11 -10.66 -0.82
C GLY A 464 -16.70 -11.62 0.32
N TRP A 465 -15.66 -12.42 0.14
CA TRP A 465 -15.12 -13.28 1.20
C TRP A 465 -14.46 -12.46 2.32
N ASP A 466 -13.69 -11.41 2.00
CA ASP A 466 -13.14 -10.47 2.98
C ASP A 466 -14.27 -9.83 3.83
N TRP A 467 -15.38 -9.45 3.19
CA TRP A 467 -16.56 -8.93 3.88
C TRP A 467 -17.22 -9.99 4.77
N ILE A 468 -17.43 -11.21 4.26
CA ILE A 468 -18.02 -12.30 5.06
C ILE A 468 -17.14 -12.65 6.25
N GLU A 469 -15.82 -12.76 6.09
CA GLU A 469 -14.90 -13.12 7.18
C GLU A 469 -14.85 -12.03 8.27
N SER A 470 -14.78 -10.76 7.87
CA SER A 470 -14.81 -9.62 8.80
C SER A 470 -16.14 -9.49 9.56
N HIS A 471 -17.27 -9.93 8.98
CA HIS A 471 -18.60 -9.84 9.61
C HIS A 471 -19.04 -11.14 10.31
N ALA A 472 -18.45 -12.30 9.99
CA ALA A 472 -18.74 -13.58 10.66
C ALA A 472 -18.08 -13.72 12.04
N GLY A 473 -17.00 -12.97 12.31
CA GLY A 473 -16.18 -13.11 13.50
C GLY A 473 -16.73 -12.48 14.80
N THR A 474 -17.86 -11.76 14.79
CA THR A 474 -18.30 -10.92 15.92
C THR A 474 -19.65 -11.30 16.55
N PRO A 475 -19.73 -12.36 17.38
CA PRO A 475 -20.84 -12.55 18.31
C PRO A 475 -20.72 -11.57 19.47
N SER A 476 -21.20 -10.33 19.28
CA SER A 476 -21.23 -9.32 20.35
C SER A 476 -22.10 -9.80 21.53
N PRO A 477 -21.64 -9.74 22.80
CA PRO A 477 -22.37 -10.23 23.97
C PRO A 477 -23.49 -9.26 24.39
N GLY A 478 -24.48 -9.11 23.53
CA GLY A 478 -25.63 -8.22 23.70
C GLY A 478 -26.46 -8.23 22.42
N GLY A 479 -27.60 -8.94 22.45
CA GLY A 479 -28.37 -9.30 21.25
C GLY A 479 -29.08 -8.14 20.55
N SER A 480 -28.34 -7.29 19.84
CA SER A 480 -28.85 -6.49 18.73
C SER A 480 -28.31 -7.06 17.43
N LYS A 481 -29.19 -7.66 16.61
CA LYS A 481 -28.83 -8.08 15.26
C LYS A 481 -28.80 -6.83 14.38
N THR A 482 -27.62 -6.25 14.15
CA THR A 482 -27.47 -5.35 13.00
C THR A 482 -27.64 -6.21 11.75
N THR A 483 -28.71 -5.93 11.02
CA THR A 483 -28.92 -6.51 9.69
C THR A 483 -28.14 -5.63 8.73
N ASP A 484 -26.82 -5.75 8.79
CA ASP A 484 -25.93 -5.07 7.85
C ASP A 484 -26.16 -5.71 6.48
N ILE A 485 -26.98 -5.03 5.68
CA ILE A 485 -27.34 -5.44 4.32
C ILE A 485 -26.03 -5.40 3.51
N PRO A 486 -25.68 -6.47 2.78
CA PRO A 486 -24.52 -6.44 1.88
C PRO A 486 -24.60 -5.23 0.95
N GLU A 487 -23.46 -4.61 0.65
CA GLU A 487 -23.43 -3.45 -0.26
C GLU A 487 -24.17 -3.78 -1.57
N PRO A 488 -24.90 -2.80 -2.16
CA PRO A 488 -25.61 -3.01 -3.40
C PRO A 488 -24.64 -3.48 -4.49
N VAL A 489 -24.94 -4.63 -5.08
CA VAL A 489 -24.09 -5.31 -6.08
C VAL A 489 -23.66 -4.31 -7.16
N ASP A 490 -22.35 -4.16 -7.33
CA ASP A 490 -21.75 -3.22 -8.27
C ASP A 490 -22.32 -3.44 -9.70
N PRO A 491 -22.80 -2.39 -10.39
CA PRO A 491 -23.17 -2.47 -11.80
C PRO A 491 -22.09 -3.11 -12.69
N GLN A 492 -20.81 -3.01 -12.34
CA GLN A 492 -19.69 -3.62 -13.06
C GLN A 492 -19.70 -5.16 -12.98
N ILE A 493 -19.89 -5.77 -11.79
CA ILE A 493 -19.96 -7.23 -11.69
C ILE A 493 -21.20 -7.79 -12.42
N CYS A 494 -22.32 -7.07 -12.36
CA CYS A 494 -23.51 -7.41 -13.15
C CYS A 494 -23.21 -7.44 -14.67
N GLN A 495 -22.41 -6.49 -15.16
CA GLN A 495 -21.98 -6.44 -16.55
C GLN A 495 -21.03 -7.60 -16.90
N ALA A 496 -20.07 -7.92 -16.03
CA ALA A 496 -19.14 -9.04 -16.25
C ALA A 496 -19.86 -10.39 -16.30
N MET A 497 -20.79 -10.65 -15.37
CA MET A 497 -21.63 -11.86 -15.40
C MET A 497 -22.51 -11.92 -16.66
N CYS A 498 -23.14 -10.80 -17.05
CA CYS A 498 -23.91 -10.73 -18.29
C CYS A 498 -23.04 -10.94 -19.54
N ALA A 499 -21.78 -10.51 -19.53
CA ALA A 499 -20.85 -10.71 -20.62
C ALA A 499 -20.44 -12.19 -20.74
N ILE A 500 -20.06 -12.85 -19.63
CA ILE A 500 -19.78 -14.30 -19.59
C ILE A 500 -20.99 -15.09 -20.11
N MET A 501 -22.20 -14.78 -19.64
CA MET A 501 -23.43 -15.44 -20.09
C MET A 501 -23.75 -15.20 -21.58
N LYS A 502 -23.33 -14.06 -22.16
CA LYS A 502 -23.47 -13.81 -23.61
C LYS A 502 -22.40 -14.53 -24.43
N LEU A 503 -21.17 -14.61 -23.92
CA LEU A 503 -20.07 -15.31 -24.58
C LEU A 503 -20.27 -16.82 -24.57
N SER A 504 -20.99 -17.40 -23.61
CA SER A 504 -21.21 -18.85 -23.52
C SER A 504 -22.15 -19.43 -24.60
N PHE A 505 -22.84 -18.59 -25.37
CA PHE A 505 -23.56 -19.04 -26.57
C PHE A 505 -22.60 -19.46 -27.70
N GLU A 506 -21.38 -18.93 -27.73
CA GLU A 506 -20.36 -19.28 -28.71
C GLU A 506 -19.46 -20.42 -28.19
N GLU A 507 -19.32 -21.48 -28.98
CA GLU A 507 -18.54 -22.67 -28.62
C GLU A 507 -17.04 -22.34 -28.46
N GLU A 508 -16.52 -21.44 -29.29
CA GLU A 508 -15.15 -20.93 -29.29
C GLU A 508 -14.80 -20.17 -28.01
N TYR A 509 -15.79 -19.55 -27.37
CA TYR A 509 -15.66 -18.87 -26.09
C TYR A 509 -15.91 -19.82 -24.92
N ARG A 510 -16.80 -20.82 -25.04
CA ARG A 510 -16.95 -21.88 -24.03
C ARG A 510 -15.68 -22.69 -23.83
N ARG A 511 -14.94 -23.01 -24.90
CA ARG A 511 -13.61 -23.66 -24.76
C ARG A 511 -12.64 -22.81 -23.96
N ALA A 512 -12.52 -21.52 -24.28
CA ALA A 512 -11.69 -20.58 -23.53
C ALA A 512 -12.12 -20.44 -22.07
N MET A 513 -13.42 -20.44 -21.76
CA MET A 513 -13.92 -20.46 -20.37
C MET A 513 -13.52 -21.74 -19.65
N ASN A 514 -13.71 -22.91 -20.25
CA ASN A 514 -13.33 -24.18 -19.63
C ASN A 514 -11.82 -24.28 -19.37
N GLU A 515 -10.99 -23.78 -20.29
CA GLU A 515 -9.52 -23.75 -20.15
C GLU A 515 -9.03 -22.78 -19.05
N LEU A 516 -9.80 -21.73 -18.73
CA LEU A 516 -9.48 -20.70 -17.73
C LEU A 516 -10.19 -20.87 -16.38
N GLY A 517 -11.01 -21.94 -16.24
CA GLY A 517 -11.78 -22.26 -15.05
C GLY A 517 -13.05 -21.43 -14.87
N GLY A 518 -13.78 -21.14 -15.94
CA GLY A 518 -15.10 -20.49 -15.91
C GLY A 518 -16.29 -21.45 -16.13
N GLY A 519 -16.06 -22.76 -16.09
CA GLY A 519 -17.06 -23.82 -16.34
C GLY A 519 -17.56 -24.51 -15.09
#